data_AF-A0A7R9CDT2-F1
#
_entry.id   AF-A0A7R9CDT2-F1
#
_cell.length_a   1.000
_cell.length_b   1.000
_cell.length_c   1.000
_cell.angle_alpha   90.00
_cell.angle_beta   90.00
_cell.angle_gamma   90.00
#
_symmetry.space_group_name_H-M   'P 1'
#
loop_
_entity.id
_entity.type
_entity.pdbx_description
1 polymer ?
#
loop_
_entity_poly.entity_id
_entity_poly.type
_entity_poly.pdbx_seq_one_letter_code
_entity_poly.pdbx_strand_id
1 'polypeptide(L)'
;MISQRFYLVGSNNTQTRFRVLKIDRTEPRELSVVDDGTEYSHDEIRDLVTMIDVGNRTRVGQRLSSNGVARVVSAFGIVGKFKL
;
A
#
# COMPACT_ATOMS: atom_id res chain seq x y z
N MET A 1 19.62 0.12 6.22
CA MET A 1 18.41 -0.73 6.17
C MET A 1 17.40 -0.04 5.28
N ILE A 2 16.73 -0.78 4.39
CA ILE A 2 15.76 -0.20 3.46
C ILE A 2 14.51 0.16 4.28
N SER A 3 14.20 1.44 4.36
CA SER A 3 12.95 1.92 4.91
C SER A 3 11.82 1.52 3.96
N GLN A 4 10.89 0.66 4.42
CA GLN A 4 9.84 0.11 3.56
C GLN A 4 8.45 0.46 4.11
N ARG A 5 7.66 1.11 3.27
CA ARG A 5 6.24 1.33 3.47
C ARG A 5 5.47 0.49 2.46
N PHE A 6 4.47 -0.21 2.93
CA PHE A 6 3.62 -1.05 2.09
C PHE A 6 2.17 -0.56 2.17
N TYR A 7 1.48 -0.72 1.05
CA TYR A 7 0.04 -0.56 0.97
C TYR A 7 -0.56 -1.92 0.68
N LEU A 8 -1.48 -2.36 1.53
CA LEU A 8 -2.25 -3.57 1.30
C LEU A 8 -3.66 -3.16 0.87
N VAL A 9 -4.03 -3.53 -0.35
CA VAL A 9 -5.38 -3.34 -0.87
C VAL A 9 -6.17 -4.62 -0.65
N GLY A 10 -7.17 -4.57 0.23
CA GLY A 10 -8.15 -5.64 0.41
C GLY A 10 -9.40 -5.39 -0.44
N SER A 11 -10.03 -6.46 -0.92
CA SER A 11 -11.29 -6.39 -1.68
C SER A 11 -12.33 -7.33 -1.09
N ASN A 12 -13.61 -7.00 -1.29
CA ASN A 12 -14.68 -7.98 -1.12
C ASN A 12 -14.64 -9.08 -2.21
N ASN A 13 -15.43 -10.15 -2.04
CA ASN A 13 -15.44 -11.29 -2.97
C ASN A 13 -15.82 -10.92 -4.41
N THR A 14 -16.65 -9.89 -4.58
CA THR A 14 -17.10 -9.42 -5.90
C THR A 14 -16.17 -8.37 -6.51
N GLN A 15 -15.10 -7.97 -5.82
CA GLN A 15 -14.14 -6.94 -6.26
C GLN A 15 -14.79 -5.59 -6.61
N THR A 16 -15.81 -5.20 -5.85
CA THR A 16 -16.53 -3.93 -6.02
C THR A 16 -16.26 -2.93 -4.91
N ARG A 17 -15.76 -3.40 -3.76
CA ARG A 17 -15.42 -2.58 -2.59
C ARG A 17 -14.01 -2.91 -2.16
N PHE A 18 -13.22 -1.87 -1.93
CA PHE A 18 -11.81 -1.98 -1.59
C PHE A 18 -11.51 -1.17 -0.32
N ARG A 19 -10.53 -1.63 0.46
CA ARG A 19 -10.00 -0.90 1.63
C ARG A 19 -8.49 -0.98 1.65
N VAL A 20 -7.82 0.00 2.24
CA VAL A 20 -6.36 0.05 2.26
C VAL A 20 -5.81 0.07 3.68
N LEU A 21 -4.89 -0.86 3.96
CA LEU A 21 -4.02 -0.78 5.13
C LEU A 21 -2.67 -0.19 4.73
N LYS A 22 -2.20 0.78 5.51
CA LYS A 22 -0.86 1.35 5.42
C LYS A 22 0.02 0.67 6.44
N ILE A 23 1.08 0.03 5.96
CA ILE A 23 2.04 -0.69 6.80
C ILE A 23 3.36 0.05 6.77
N ASP A 24 3.81 0.53 7.92
CA ASP A 24 5.11 1.16 8.10
C ASP A 24 6.08 0.19 8.81
N ARG A 25 7.18 -0.13 8.13
CA ARG A 25 8.31 -0.94 8.62
C ARG A 25 9.64 -0.18 8.50
N THR A 26 9.57 1.16 8.59
CA THR A 26 10.77 2.02 8.57
C THR A 26 11.71 1.68 9.73
N GLU A 27 11.17 1.40 10.91
CA GLU A 27 11.91 0.91 12.07
C GLU A 27 11.90 -0.64 12.09
N PRO A 28 13.07 -1.32 12.07
CA PRO A 28 13.15 -2.78 11.93
C PRO A 28 12.35 -3.60 12.95
N ARG A 29 12.22 -3.07 14.17
CA ARG A 29 11.57 -3.74 15.32
C ARG A 29 10.14 -3.27 15.57
N GLU A 30 9.67 -2.29 14.82
CA GLU A 30 8.30 -1.79 14.94
C GLU A 30 7.51 -2.10 13.67
N LEU A 31 6.24 -2.38 13.86
CA LEU A 31 5.28 -2.58 12.80
C LEU A 31 4.09 -1.69 13.13
N SER A 32 3.93 -0.62 12.36
CA SER A 32 2.74 0.21 12.44
C SER A 32 1.80 -0.15 11.30
N VAL A 33 0.54 -0.43 11.64
CA VAL A 33 -0.52 -0.74 10.68
C VAL A 33 -1.65 0.23 10.91
N VAL A 34 -2.01 0.98 9.88
CA VAL A 34 -3.09 1.97 9.93
C VAL A 34 -4.12 1.61 8.88
N ASP A 35 -5.36 1.40 9.32
CA ASP A 35 -6.54 1.39 8.46
C ASP A 35 -6.90 2.84 8.14
N ASP A 36 -7.04 3.19 6.86
CA ASP A 36 -7.44 4.56 6.48
C ASP A 36 -8.94 4.84 6.64
N GLY A 37 -9.72 3.82 7.02
CA GLY A 37 -11.14 3.93 7.32
C GLY A 37 -12.03 4.17 6.09
N THR A 38 -11.46 4.18 4.88
CA THR A 38 -12.17 4.52 3.65
C THR A 38 -12.51 3.26 2.87
N GLU A 39 -13.74 3.19 2.35
CA GLU A 39 -14.11 2.20 1.36
C GLU A 39 -14.06 2.85 -0.03
N TYR A 40 -13.34 2.21 -0.93
CA TYR A 40 -13.10 2.67 -2.29
C TYR A 40 -13.86 1.80 -3.30
N SER A 41 -14.36 2.43 -4.35
CA SER A 41 -14.76 1.78 -5.60
C SER A 41 -13.54 1.36 -6.43
N HIS A 42 -13.78 0.67 -7.56
CA HIS A 42 -12.72 0.22 -8.46
C HIS A 42 -11.93 1.38 -9.09
N ASP A 43 -12.59 2.46 -9.45
CA ASP A 43 -11.93 3.62 -10.05
C ASP A 43 -11.14 4.40 -8.98
N GLU A 44 -11.73 4.61 -7.79
CA GLU A 44 -11.06 5.34 -6.71
C GLU A 44 -9.81 4.61 -6.20
N ILE A 45 -9.81 3.27 -6.11
CA ILE A 45 -8.63 2.53 -5.68
C ILE A 45 -7.51 2.59 -6.73
N ARG A 46 -7.87 2.62 -8.03
CA ARG A 46 -6.91 2.79 -9.12
C ARG A 46 -6.29 4.18 -9.10
N ASP A 47 -7.10 5.20 -8.86
CA ASP A 47 -6.64 6.58 -8.74
C ASP A 47 -5.72 6.75 -7.53
N LEU A 48 -6.06 6.14 -6.38
CA LEU A 48 -5.22 6.15 -5.19
C LEU A 48 -3.85 5.52 -5.44
N VAL A 49 -3.79 4.34 -6.06
CA VAL A 49 -2.53 3.66 -6.39
C VAL A 49 -1.69 4.51 -7.36
N THR A 50 -2.33 5.15 -8.34
CA THR A 50 -1.66 6.04 -9.29
C THR A 50 -1.07 7.27 -8.59
N MET A 51 -1.83 7.88 -7.67
CA MET A 51 -1.35 9.01 -6.88
C MET A 51 -0.14 8.64 -6.01
N ILE A 52 -0.15 7.46 -5.40
CA ILE A 52 0.98 6.93 -4.62
C ILE A 52 2.21 6.73 -5.51
N ASP A 53 2.03 6.12 -6.68
CA ASP A 53 3.10 5.88 -7.65
C ASP A 53 3.78 7.19 -8.06
N VAL A 54 2.98 8.18 -8.48
CA VAL A 54 3.46 9.51 -8.87
C VAL A 54 4.15 10.23 -7.71
N GLY A 55 3.54 10.23 -6.52
CA GLY A 55 4.10 10.85 -5.33
C GLY A 55 5.41 10.23 -4.85
N ASN A 56 5.63 8.94 -5.13
CA ASN A 56 6.90 8.27 -4.82
C ASN A 56 7.96 8.53 -5.89
N ARG A 57 7.59 8.60 -7.18
CA ARG A 57 8.53 8.95 -8.26
C ARG A 57 9.17 10.33 -8.06
N THR A 58 8.40 11.31 -7.62
CA THR A 58 8.91 12.69 -7.41
C THR A 58 9.95 12.78 -6.29
N ARG A 59 9.93 11.86 -5.32
CA ARG A 59 10.89 11.81 -4.19
C ARG A 59 12.23 11.16 -4.55
N VAL A 60 12.26 10.25 -5.54
CA VAL A 60 13.44 9.42 -5.84
C VAL A 60 14.47 10.11 -6.76
N GLY A 61 14.16 11.34 -7.22
CA GLY A 61 14.94 12.00 -8.27
C GLY A 61 14.64 11.36 -9.62
N GLN A 62 14.44 12.18 -10.65
CA GLN A 62 13.91 11.79 -11.95
C GLN A 62 14.81 10.76 -12.68
N ARG A 63 14.65 9.47 -12.35
CA ARG A 63 15.01 8.37 -13.24
C ARG A 63 13.74 8.00 -13.99
N LEU A 64 13.65 8.45 -15.24
CA LEU A 64 12.52 8.38 -16.18
C LEU A 64 11.91 6.98 -16.43
N SER A 65 12.34 5.94 -15.71
CA SER A 65 11.95 4.54 -15.96
C SER A 65 11.66 3.73 -14.68
N SER A 66 11.55 4.39 -13.51
CA SER A 66 11.24 3.68 -12.25
C SER A 66 9.78 3.88 -11.83
N ASN A 67 9.08 2.79 -11.51
CA ASN A 67 7.79 2.86 -10.82
C ASN A 67 8.04 3.29 -9.37
N GLY A 68 7.26 4.25 -8.88
CA GLY A 68 7.30 4.70 -7.48
C GLY A 68 6.60 3.72 -6.54
N VAL A 69 5.78 2.81 -7.08
CA VAL A 69 5.22 1.66 -6.36
C VAL A 69 5.29 0.40 -7.22
N ALA A 70 5.56 -0.75 -6.60
CA ALA A 70 5.55 -2.05 -7.27
C ALA A 70 4.57 -2.99 -6.57
N ARG A 71 3.83 -3.77 -7.35
CA ARG A 71 3.05 -4.88 -6.79
C ARG A 71 4.02 -5.96 -6.32
N VAL A 72 4.02 -6.23 -5.03
CA VAL A 72 4.92 -7.23 -4.42
C VAL A 72 4.29 -8.62 -4.42
N VAL A 73 3.02 -8.73 -4.05
CA VAL A 73 2.34 -10.02 -3.84
C VAL A 73 0.82 -9.91 -4.05
N SER A 74 0.18 -11.07 -4.25
CA SER A 74 -1.27 -11.25 -4.18
C SER A 74 -1.58 -12.44 -3.29
N ALA A 75 -2.59 -12.32 -2.41
CA ALA A 75 -2.97 -13.37 -1.48
C ALA A 75 -4.47 -13.31 -1.17
N PHE A 76 -5.03 -14.42 -0.66
CA PHE A 76 -6.43 -14.49 -0.22
C PHE A 76 -6.64 -13.94 1.20
N GLY A 77 -5.56 -13.80 1.97
CA GLY A 77 -5.61 -13.28 3.33
C GLY A 77 -4.21 -12.96 3.82
N ILE A 78 -4.16 -12.17 4.89
CA ILE A 78 -2.95 -11.85 5.62
C ILE A 78 -3.12 -12.31 7.07
N VAL A 79 -2.07 -12.92 7.63
CA VAL A 79 -2.02 -13.31 9.05
C VAL A 79 -0.78 -12.67 9.64
N GLY A 80 -0.91 -12.08 10.82
CA GLY A 80 0.21 -11.41 11.48
C GLY A 80 -0.02 -11.32 12.99
N LYS A 81 1.09 -11.17 13.72
CA LYS A 81 1.10 -10.72 15.10
C LYS A 81 1.63 -9.30 15.13
N PHE A 82 0.91 -8.42 15.79
CA PHE A 82 1.35 -7.06 16.09
C PHE A 82 1.25 -6.86 17.61
N LYS A 83 2.22 -6.15 18.19
CA LYS A 83 2.10 -5.66 19.57
C LYS A 83 1.22 -4.41 19.53
N LEU A 84 0.15 -4.39 20.31
CA LEU A 84 -0.63 -3.19 20.61
C LEU A 84 0.16 -2.29 21.56
#